data_AF-A0AAD5ANM2-F1
#
_entry.id   AF-A0AAD5ANM2-F1
#
_cell.length_a   1.000
_cell.length_b   1.000
_cell.length_c   1.000
_cell.angle_alpha   90.00
_cell.angle_beta   90.00
_cell.angle_gamma   90.00
#
_symmetry.space_group_name_H-M   'P 1'
#
loop_
_entity.id
_entity.type
_entity.pdbx_description
1 polymer ?
#
loop_
_entity_poly.entity_id
_entity_poly.type
_entity_poly.pdbx_seq_one_letter_code
_entity_poly.pdbx_strand_id
1 'polypeptide(L)'
;MTGKGKEVADMMEKRKIDMLCVQETNSMARNIGGGFKLFFHDVDGKRNGVGVILKEKYSKSVVTVKRVSDRVMNVKLEVGDWGEGVTINVISAYDLQVGCEMEEKETF
;
A
#
# COMPACT_ATOMS: atom_id res chain seq x y z
N MET A 1 -0.03 -16.28 8.52
CA MET A 1 1.26 -15.73 8.06
C MET A 1 1.59 -14.50 8.91
N THR A 2 2.10 -14.69 10.13
CA THR A 2 2.25 -13.62 11.15
C THR A 2 3.68 -13.06 11.26
N GLY A 3 4.68 -13.67 10.61
CA GLY A 3 6.09 -13.22 10.66
C GLY A 3 6.50 -12.17 9.63
N LYS A 4 6.01 -12.28 8.38
CA LYS A 4 6.46 -11.44 7.25
C LYS A 4 6.19 -9.94 7.43
N GLY A 5 5.08 -9.58 8.08
CA GLY A 5 4.76 -8.17 8.32
C GLY A 5 5.79 -7.48 9.23
N LYS A 6 6.29 -8.19 10.24
CA LYS A 6 7.32 -7.68 11.14
C LYS A 6 8.67 -7.51 10.43
N GLU A 7 9.05 -8.46 9.59
CA GLU A 7 10.28 -8.35 8.78
C GLU A 7 10.24 -7.11 7.86
N VAL A 8 9.08 -6.81 7.29
CA VAL A 8 8.87 -5.60 6.49
C VAL A 8 9.01 -4.34 7.36
N ALA A 9 8.39 -4.31 8.54
CA ALA A 9 8.51 -3.19 9.47
C ALA A 9 9.98 -2.96 9.90
N ASP A 10 10.68 -4.02 10.32
CA ASP A 10 12.10 -3.96 10.72
C ASP A 10 12.99 -3.46 9.56
N MET A 11 12.71 -3.92 8.33
CA MET A 11 13.40 -3.45 7.12
C MET A 11 13.15 -1.96 6.85
N MET A 12 11.90 -1.51 6.97
CA MET A 12 11.54 -0.11 6.79
C MET A 12 12.21 0.79 7.83
N GLU A 13 12.26 0.37 9.11
CA GLU A 13 12.99 1.10 10.15
C GLU A 13 14.48 1.19 9.83
N LYS A 14 15.12 0.04 9.53
CA LYS A 14 16.55 -0.04 9.24
C LYS A 14 16.95 0.81 8.03
N ARG A 15 16.09 0.86 6.99
CA ARG A 15 16.33 1.64 5.76
C ARG A 15 15.78 3.06 5.82
N LYS A 16 15.16 3.47 6.93
CA LYS A 16 14.49 4.77 7.11
C LYS A 16 13.44 5.05 6.01
N ILE A 17 12.67 4.03 5.66
CA ILE A 17 11.59 4.13 4.67
C ILE A 17 10.32 4.61 5.38
N ASP A 18 9.81 5.74 4.93
CA ASP A 18 8.62 6.38 5.49
C ASP A 18 7.31 5.93 4.82
N MET A 19 7.38 5.52 3.54
CA MET A 19 6.27 5.07 2.71
C MET A 19 6.73 3.91 1.82
N LEU A 20 5.96 2.82 1.75
CA LEU A 20 6.30 1.62 0.96
C LEU A 20 5.06 1.08 0.24
N CYS A 21 5.15 0.88 -1.07
CA CYS A 21 4.16 0.12 -1.82
C CYS A 21 4.47 -1.37 -1.74
N VAL A 22 3.45 -2.20 -1.57
CA VAL A 22 3.55 -3.66 -1.58
C VAL A 22 2.51 -4.22 -2.55
N GLN A 23 2.88 -5.25 -3.30
CA GLN A 23 2.01 -5.91 -4.29
C GLN A 23 2.01 -7.42 -4.07
N GLU A 24 1.11 -8.13 -4.77
CA GLU A 24 0.90 -9.58 -4.64
C GLU A 24 0.71 -10.02 -3.18
N THR A 25 0.08 -9.16 -2.38
CA THR A 25 -0.02 -9.40 -0.96
C THR A 25 -1.28 -10.21 -0.69
N ASN A 26 -1.15 -11.38 -0.06
CA ASN A 26 -2.29 -12.06 0.53
C ASN A 26 -2.61 -11.42 1.90
N SER A 27 -3.89 -11.40 2.29
CA SER A 27 -4.44 -10.82 3.52
C SER A 27 -3.40 -10.55 4.62
N MET A 28 -2.68 -9.42 4.53
CA MET A 28 -1.74 -9.03 5.58
C MET A 28 -2.56 -8.51 6.75
N ALA A 29 -2.09 -8.79 7.96
CA ALA A 29 -2.65 -8.19 9.15
C ALA A 29 -2.67 -6.66 8.95
N ARG A 30 -3.81 -6.01 9.25
CA ARG A 30 -3.98 -4.54 9.11
C ARG A 30 -2.92 -3.75 9.89
N ASN A 31 -2.26 -4.39 10.85
CA ASN A 31 -1.18 -3.83 11.64
C ASN A 31 0.05 -4.73 11.51
N ILE A 32 1.11 -4.20 10.91
CA ILE A 32 2.40 -4.89 10.72
C ILE A 32 3.38 -4.67 11.89
N GLY A 33 3.03 -3.79 12.85
CA GLY A 33 3.88 -3.40 13.97
C GLY A 33 4.82 -2.24 13.65
N GLY A 34 5.65 -1.84 14.61
CA GLY A 34 6.73 -0.85 14.40
C GLY A 34 6.28 0.60 14.14
N GLY A 35 5.03 0.97 14.45
CA GLY A 35 4.52 2.31 14.15
C GLY A 35 4.28 2.53 12.65
N PHE A 36 3.87 1.49 11.93
CA PHE A 36 3.44 1.57 10.53
C PHE A 36 1.98 1.13 10.37
N LYS A 37 1.28 1.78 9.43
CA LYS A 37 -0.11 1.48 9.06
C LYS A 37 -0.16 1.00 7.63
N LEU A 38 -0.81 -0.14 7.42
CA LEU A 38 -1.07 -0.70 6.09
C LEU A 38 -2.45 -0.26 5.59
N PHE A 39 -2.46 0.37 4.42
CA PHE A 39 -3.64 0.53 3.58
C PHE A 39 -3.61 -0.57 2.53
N PHE A 40 -4.69 -1.33 2.40
CA PHE A 40 -4.71 -2.51 1.54
C PHE A 40 -6.04 -2.61 0.80
N HIS A 41 -6.00 -3.25 -0.35
CA HIS A 41 -7.16 -3.69 -1.10
C HIS A 41 -6.91 -5.04 -1.74
N ASP A 42 -7.91 -5.91 -1.66
CA ASP A 42 -7.93 -7.25 -2.22
C ASP A 42 -9.38 -7.58 -2.54
N VAL A 43 -9.56 -8.32 -3.62
CA VAL A 43 -10.86 -8.81 -4.08
C VAL A 43 -10.84 -10.33 -3.86
N ASP A 44 -11.71 -10.77 -2.96
CA ASP A 44 -12.02 -12.18 -2.68
C ASP A 44 -10.89 -13.05 -2.08
N GLY A 45 -9.88 -12.45 -1.45
CA GLY A 45 -8.82 -13.20 -0.77
C GLY A 45 -7.88 -13.94 -1.73
N LYS A 46 -7.89 -13.54 -3.00
CA LYS A 46 -6.98 -14.04 -4.02
C LYS A 46 -5.58 -13.44 -3.82
N ARG A 47 -4.56 -14.02 -4.45
CA ARG A 47 -3.13 -13.62 -4.28
C ARG A 47 -2.76 -12.30 -5.00
N ASN A 48 -3.68 -11.35 -5.06
CA ASN A 48 -3.65 -10.28 -6.06
C ASN A 48 -3.86 -8.89 -5.45
N GLY A 49 -3.63 -8.71 -4.15
CA GLY A 49 -3.85 -7.43 -3.48
C GLY A 49 -2.68 -6.44 -3.60
N VAL A 50 -3.01 -5.15 -3.65
CA VAL A 50 -2.08 -4.04 -3.47
C VAL A 50 -2.20 -3.39 -2.11
N GLY A 51 -1.07 -2.90 -1.61
CA GLY A 51 -0.98 -2.15 -0.37
C GLY A 51 -0.04 -0.96 -0.43
N VAL A 52 -0.28 -0.02 0.47
CA VAL A 52 0.59 1.11 0.80
C VAL A 52 0.79 1.10 2.31
N ILE A 53 2.03 0.96 2.74
CA ILE A 53 2.44 1.04 4.14
C ILE A 53 2.97 2.45 4.39
N LEU A 54 2.44 3.12 5.41
CA LEU A 54 2.88 4.44 5.83
C LEU A 54 3.34 4.42 7.28
N LYS A 55 4.42 5.14 7.57
CA LYS A 55 4.80 5.45 8.96
C LYS A 55 3.68 6.21 9.64
N GLU A 56 3.45 5.95 10.93
CA GLU A 56 2.29 6.43 11.66
C GLU A 56 2.12 7.96 11.60
N LYS A 57 3.23 8.71 11.60
CA LYS A 57 3.21 10.18 11.43
C LYS A 57 2.45 10.63 10.17
N TYR A 58 2.65 9.97 9.03
CA TYR A 58 1.95 10.31 7.78
C TYR A 58 0.59 9.64 7.67
N SER A 59 0.40 8.51 8.35
CA SER A 59 -0.90 7.83 8.34
C SER A 59 -2.05 8.70 8.87
N LYS A 60 -1.73 9.69 9.73
CA LYS A 60 -2.66 10.69 10.27
C LYS A 60 -2.98 11.81 9.28
N SER A 61 -2.11 12.02 8.29
CA SER A 61 -2.23 13.02 7.24
C SER A 61 -2.94 12.51 5.98
N VAL A 62 -3.47 11.28 6.01
CA VAL A 62 -4.18 10.70 4.86
C VAL A 62 -5.52 11.40 4.68
N VAL A 63 -5.71 12.01 3.51
CA VAL A 63 -6.93 12.71 3.13
C VAL A 63 -7.88 11.77 2.39
N THR A 64 -7.35 10.91 1.52
CA THR A 64 -8.19 10.02 0.70
C THR A 64 -7.47 8.73 0.38
N VAL A 65 -8.21 7.62 0.39
CA VAL A 65 -7.76 6.31 -0.09
C VAL A 65 -8.71 5.86 -1.19
N LYS A 66 -8.22 5.82 -2.43
CA LYS A 66 -8.95 5.27 -3.58
C LYS A 66 -8.46 3.86 -3.86
N ARG A 67 -9.36 2.89 -3.79
CA ARG A 67 -9.11 1.49 -4.13
C ARG A 67 -9.79 1.26 -5.48
N VAL A 68 -9.00 1.23 -6.55
CA VAL A 68 -9.53 1.24 -7.92
C VAL A 68 -9.83 -0.18 -8.36
N SER A 69 -8.88 -1.08 -8.15
CA SER A 69 -9.00 -2.53 -8.37
C SER A 69 -8.06 -3.26 -7.41
N ASP A 70 -8.18 -4.58 -7.30
CA ASP A 70 -7.23 -5.44 -6.57
C ASP A 70 -5.77 -5.13 -6.93
N ARG A 71 -5.53 -4.61 -8.13
CA ARG A 71 -4.20 -4.26 -8.66
C ARG A 71 -3.80 -2.80 -8.59
N VAL A 72 -4.70 -1.86 -8.28
CA VAL A 72 -4.40 -0.42 -8.29
C VAL A 72 -5.06 0.29 -7.11
N MET A 73 -4.25 1.04 -6.36
CA MET A 73 -4.73 1.94 -5.31
C MET A 73 -3.94 3.24 -5.25
N ASN A 74 -4.60 4.30 -4.78
CA ASN A 74 -4.00 5.61 -4.53
C ASN A 74 -4.29 6.06 -3.09
N VAL A 75 -3.25 6.50 -2.39
CA VAL A 75 -3.33 7.16 -1.08
C VAL A 75 -2.88 8.60 -1.22
N LYS A 76 -3.81 9.54 -1.01
CA LYS A 76 -3.53 10.97 -0.97
C LYS A 76 -3.27 11.42 0.46
N LEU A 77 -2.21 12.19 0.65
CA LEU A 77 -1.71 12.75 1.90
C LEU A 77 -1.56 14.26 1.76
N GLU A 78 -1.79 15.01 2.84
CA GLU A 78 -1.42 16.42 2.95
C GLU A 78 -0.41 16.58 4.09
N VAL A 79 0.82 16.94 3.74
CA VAL A 79 1.95 17.01 4.68
C VAL A 79 2.48 18.43 4.73
N GLY A 80 2.55 19.00 5.93
CA GLY A 80 3.00 20.37 6.19
C GLY A 80 2.16 21.03 7.29
N ASP A 81 2.67 22.10 7.88
CA ASP A 81 1.99 22.85 8.94
C ASP A 81 1.52 24.23 8.40
N TRP A 82 0.45 24.77 8.99
CA TRP A 82 0.04 26.18 8.89
C TRP A 82 0.09 26.84 7.49
N GLY A 83 -0.70 26.33 6.54
CA GLY A 83 -1.03 27.05 5.29
C GLY A 83 -0.14 26.77 4.07
N GLU A 84 0.98 26.07 4.24
CA GLU A 84 1.86 25.62 3.15
C GLU A 84 1.99 24.08 3.13
N GLY A 85 0.86 23.40 3.03
CA GLY A 85 0.81 21.94 2.93
C GLY A 85 1.14 21.44 1.53
N VAL A 86 2.00 20.42 1.42
CA VAL A 86 2.25 19.69 0.17
C VAL A 86 1.32 18.49 0.09
N THR A 87 0.61 18.36 -1.04
CA THR A 87 -0.15 17.14 -1.33
C THR A 87 0.75 16.08 -1.94
N ILE A 88 0.78 14.89 -1.36
CA ILE A 88 1.49 13.72 -1.87
C ILE A 88 0.46 12.67 -2.30
N ASN A 89 0.60 12.11 -3.50
CA ASN A 89 -0.20 10.98 -3.97
C ASN A 89 0.71 9.75 -4.09
N VAL A 90 0.44 8.72 -3.31
CA VAL A 90 1.17 7.44 -3.36
C VAL A 90 0.30 6.45 -4.12
N ILE A 91 0.75 6.07 -5.30
CA ILE A 91 0.06 5.11 -6.16
C ILE A 91 0.78 3.77 -6.07
N SER A 92 0.06 2.73 -5.67
CA SER A 92 0.52 1.35 -5.71
C SER A 92 -0.23 0.63 -6.81
N ALA A 93 0.51 0.11 -7.78
CA ALA A 93 -0.01 -0.66 -8.89
C ALA A 93 0.92 -1.84 -9.18
N TYR A 94 0.38 -2.93 -9.72
CA TYR A 94 1.17 -3.96 -10.40
C TYR A 94 0.50 -4.38 -11.70
N ASP A 95 1.33 -4.81 -12.65
CA ASP A 95 0.93 -5.25 -13.98
C ASP A 95 0.82 -6.78 -14.04
N LEU A 96 0.05 -7.28 -15.01
CA LEU A 96 -0.10 -8.70 -15.29
C LEU A 96 1.24 -9.32 -15.67
N GLN A 97 1.72 -10.26 -14.85
CA GLN A 97 2.91 -11.02 -15.19
C GLN A 97 2.66 -11.88 -16.44
N VAL A 98 3.72 -12.12 -17.22
CA VAL A 98 3.67 -12.83 -18.51
C VAL A 98 3.14 -14.26 -18.29
N GLY A 99 1.85 -14.48 -18.57
CA GLY A 99 1.19 -15.78 -18.34
C GLY A 99 -0.33 -15.72 -18.06
N CYS A 100 -0.91 -14.54 -17.85
CA CYS A 100 -2.36 -14.42 -17.69
C CYS A 100 -3.15 -14.54 -18.99
N GLU A 101 -4.37 -15.08 -18.85
CA GLU A 101 -5.39 -15.21 -19.90
C GLU A 101 -5.64 -13.84 -20.58
N MET A 102 -5.90 -13.83 -21.89
CA MET A 102 -6.16 -12.58 -22.64
C MET A 102 -7.31 -11.78 -22.05
N GLU A 103 -8.31 -12.45 -21.48
CA GLU A 103 -9.50 -11.81 -20.88
C GLU A 103 -9.13 -10.93 -19.66
N GLU A 104 -8.13 -11.33 -18.87
CA GLU A 104 -7.60 -10.51 -17.78
C GLU A 104 -6.78 -9.32 -18.29
N LYS A 105 -6.19 -9.43 -19.50
CA LYS A 105 -5.41 -8.36 -20.14
C LYS A 105 -6.28 -7.29 -20.80
N GLU A 106 -7.43 -7.68 -21.35
CA GLU A 106 -8.34 -6.76 -22.04
C GLU A 106 -9.22 -5.93 -21.09
N THR A 107 -9.34 -6.35 -19.83
CA THR A 107 -10.12 -5.66 -18.79
C THR A 107 -9.29 -4.67 -17.95
N PHE A 108 -8.02 -4.43 -18.35
CA PHE A 108 -7.08 -3.53 -17.66
C PHE A 108 -7.32 -2.05 -17.96
#